data_AF-A0A2S2CKA8-F1
#
_entry.id   AF-A0A2S2CKA8-F1
#
_cell.length_a   1.000
_cell.length_b   1.000
_cell.length_c   1.000
_cell.angle_alpha   90.00
_cell.angle_beta   90.00
_cell.angle_gamma   90.00
#
_symmetry.space_group_name_H-M   'P 1'
#
loop_
_entity.id
_entity.type
_entity.pdbx_description
1 polymer ?
#
loop_
_entity_poly.entity_id
_entity_poly.type
_entity_poly.pdbx_seq_one_letter_code
_entity_poly.pdbx_strand_id
1 'polypeptide(L)' 'MPLQERRLGDRILHALDLALEQKHLEVAEHLAQALEAALTRFGGAGAVDHRDFTEAMALAFERLEALRREEHMMKP' A
#
# COMPACT_ATOMS: atom_id res chain seq x y z
N MET A 1 16.24 -3.69 22.13
CA MET A 1 15.38 -2.74 21.41
C MET A 1 14.88 -3.44 20.17
N PRO A 2 13.60 -3.88 20.07
CA PRO A 2 13.20 -4.64 18.89
C PRO A 2 13.14 -3.68 17.69
N LEU A 3 13.65 -4.12 16.53
CA LEU A 3 13.61 -3.41 15.24
C LEU A 3 12.17 -3.31 14.70
N GLN A 4 11.25 -2.75 15.49
CA GLN A 4 9.93 -2.30 15.01
C GLN A 4 10.09 -1.01 14.18
N GLU A 5 11.21 -0.30 14.36
CA GLU A 5 11.60 0.78 13.48
C GLU A 5 11.99 0.24 12.11
N ARG A 6 11.11 0.51 11.12
CA ARG A 6 11.48 0.88 9.72
C ARG A 6 11.48 -0.21 8.65
N ARG A 7 10.50 -1.12 8.58
CA ARG A 7 10.32 -1.89 7.33
C ARG A 7 9.96 -0.92 6.19
N LEU A 8 10.51 -1.20 5.00
CA LEU A 8 10.24 -0.41 3.81
C LEU A 8 8.74 -0.47 3.45
N GLY A 9 8.09 -1.63 3.66
CA GLY A 9 6.65 -1.82 3.44
C GLY A 9 5.78 -0.87 4.26
N ASP A 10 6.01 -0.73 5.57
CA ASP A 10 5.22 0.16 6.44
C ASP A 10 5.25 1.62 5.97
N ARG A 11 6.41 2.08 5.48
CA ARG A 11 6.54 3.45 4.95
C ARG A 11 5.83 3.63 3.63
N ILE A 12 5.93 2.63 2.75
CA ILE A 12 5.22 2.68 1.47
C ILE A 12 3.71 2.65 1.72
N LEU A 13 3.24 1.82 2.66
CA LEU A 13 1.83 1.77 3.05
C LEU A 13 1.35 3.11 3.61
N HIS A 14 2.08 3.71 4.55
CA HIS A 14 1.73 5.04 5.07
C HIS A 14 1.72 6.13 3.98
N ALA A 15 2.68 6.10 3.05
CA ALA A 15 2.70 7.03 1.92
C ALA A 15 1.51 6.78 0.97
N LEU A 16 1.15 5.52 0.74
CA LEU A 16 0.00 5.12 -0.07
C LEU A 16 -1.30 5.66 0.54
N ASP A 17 -1.51 5.47 1.85
CA ASP A 17 -2.67 6.02 2.55
C ASP A 17 -2.78 7.53 2.39
N LEU A 18 -1.67 8.25 2.54
CA LEU A 18 -1.62 9.70 2.36
C LEU A 18 -1.95 10.12 0.91
N ALA A 19 -1.44 9.39 -0.09
CA ALA A 19 -1.75 9.65 -1.48
C ALA A 19 -3.24 9.40 -1.81
N LEU A 20 -3.84 8.36 -1.22
CA LEU A 20 -5.26 8.05 -1.34
C LEU A 20 -6.14 9.12 -0.66
N GLU A 21 -5.77 9.59 0.52
CA GLU A 21 -6.47 10.69 1.21
C GLU A 21 -6.47 11.97 0.39
N GLN A 22 -5.33 12.29 -0.24
CA GLN A 22 -5.17 13.46 -1.10
C GLN A 22 -5.71 13.24 -2.53
N LYS A 23 -6.26 12.06 -2.83
CA LYS A 23 -6.77 11.67 -4.15
C LYS A 23 -5.74 11.79 -5.28
N HIS A 24 -4.45 11.65 -4.97
CA HIS A 24 -3.38 11.63 -5.96
C HIS A 24 -3.26 10.24 -6.59
N LEU A 25 -4.14 9.93 -7.55
CA LEU A 25 -4.26 8.59 -8.13
C LEU A 25 -2.92 8.07 -8.69
N GLU A 26 -2.26 8.82 -9.57
CA GLU A 26 -0.99 8.41 -10.19
C GLU A 26 0.10 8.06 -9.14
N VAL A 27 0.20 8.87 -8.09
CA VAL A 27 1.14 8.63 -6.98
C VAL A 27 0.74 7.39 -6.20
N ALA A 28 -0.55 7.21 -5.91
CA ALA A 28 -1.06 6.05 -5.20
C ALA A 28 -0.80 4.74 -5.99
N GLU A 29 -0.92 4.77 -7.32
CA GLU A 29 -0.61 3.60 -8.16
C GLU A 29 0.87 3.20 -8.10
N HIS A 30 1.77 4.18 -8.18
CA HIS A 30 3.21 3.92 -8.05
C HIS A 30 3.58 3.37 -6.67
N LEU A 31 2.96 3.90 -5.61
CA LEU A 31 3.20 3.43 -4.25
C LEU A 31 2.65 2.01 -4.03
N ALA A 32 1.50 1.68 -4.59
CA ALA A 32 0.95 0.33 -4.54
C ALA A 32 1.88 -0.68 -5.23
N GLN A 33 2.39 -0.37 -6.42
CA GLN A 33 3.38 -1.20 -7.12
C GLN A 33 4.66 -1.38 -6.30
N ALA A 34 5.15 -0.30 -5.66
CA ALA A 34 6.32 -0.36 -4.79
C ALA A 34 6.07 -1.23 -3.55
N LEU A 35 4.85 -1.21 -3.01
CA LEU A 35 4.45 -2.00 -1.84
C LEU A 35 4.45 -3.49 -2.19
N GLU A 36 3.84 -3.86 -3.31
CA GLU A 36 3.86 -5.23 -3.83
C GLU A 36 5.29 -5.74 -4.02
N ALA A 37 6.14 -4.96 -4.69
CA ALA A 37 7.53 -5.31 -4.94
C ALA A 37 8.34 -5.49 -3.64
N ALA A 38 8.07 -4.64 -2.63
CA ALA A 38 8.69 -4.80 -1.31
C ALA A 38 8.27 -6.13 -0.67
N LEU A 39 6.98 -6.49 -0.75
CA LEU A 39 6.44 -7.69 -0.11
C LEU A 39 6.86 -8.99 -0.79
N THR A 40 6.91 -9.02 -2.13
CA THR A 40 7.42 -10.19 -2.87
C THR A 40 8.86 -10.52 -2.46
N ARG A 41 9.66 -9.51 -2.11
CA ARG A 41 11.05 -9.69 -1.64
C ARG A 41 11.14 -10.20 -0.19
N PHE A 42 10.13 -9.96 0.64
CA PHE A 42 10.10 -10.40 2.05
C PHE A 42 9.34 -11.72 2.28
N GLY A 43 8.51 -12.17 1.33
CA GLY A 43 7.72 -13.41 1.39
C GLY A 43 8.50 -14.74 1.30
N GLY A 44 9.80 -14.75 1.66
CA GLY A 44 10.59 -15.98 1.79
C GLY A 44 10.44 -16.63 3.17
N ALA A 45 11.12 -17.76 3.41
CA ALA A 45 10.99 -18.66 4.58
C ALA A 45 11.14 -18.02 6.01
N GLY A 46 11.37 -16.72 6.11
CA GLY A 46 11.43 -15.95 7.36
C GLY A 46 10.39 -14.83 7.48
N ALA A 47 9.34 -14.84 6.63
CA ALA A 47 8.26 -13.87 6.70
C ALA A 47 7.52 -14.01 8.04
N VAL A 48 7.63 -12.99 8.88
CA VAL A 48 6.85 -12.88 10.11
C VAL A 48 5.47 -12.37 9.72
N ASP A 49 4.44 -13.16 10.00
CA ASP A 49 3.05 -12.82 9.71
C ASP A 49 2.59 -11.70 10.65
N HIS A 50 2.35 -10.52 10.07
CA HIS A 50 1.82 -9.35 10.75
C HIS A 50 0.39 -9.12 10.27
N ARG A 51 -0.58 -9.75 10.95
CA ARG A 51 -2.01 -9.67 10.61
C ARG A 51 -2.49 -8.22 10.46
N ASP A 52 -2.12 -7.33 11.38
CA ASP A 52 -2.50 -5.91 11.34
C ASP A 52 -1.98 -5.20 10.08
N PHE A 53 -0.76 -5.54 9.62
CA PHE A 53 -0.19 -4.98 8.40
C PHE A 53 -0.92 -5.50 7.16
N THR A 54 -1.27 -6.80 7.16
CA THR A 54 -2.04 -7.42 6.07
C THR A 54 -3.44 -6.79 5.93
N GLU A 55 -4.12 -6.53 7.05
CA GLU A 55 -5.43 -5.87 7.06
C GLU A 55 -5.36 -4.42 6.55
N ALA A 56 -4.42 -3.62 7.07
CA ALA A 56 -4.21 -2.24 6.63
C ALA A 56 -3.86 -2.15 5.14
N MET A 57 -3.02 -3.08 4.67
CA MET A 57 -2.68 -3.19 3.26
C MET A 57 -3.91 -3.52 2.39
N ALA A 58 -4.71 -4.52 2.78
CA ALA A 58 -5.91 -4.89 2.03
C ALA A 58 -6.87 -3.71 1.88
N LEU A 59 -7.09 -2.95 2.96
CA LEU A 59 -7.92 -1.75 2.94
C LEU A 59 -7.37 -0.67 2.01
N ALA A 60 -6.04 -0.44 2.00
CA ALA A 60 -5.43 0.53 1.10
C ALA A 60 -5.63 0.16 -0.38
N PHE A 61 -5.52 -1.13 -0.73
CA PHE A 61 -5.80 -1.60 -2.10
C PHE A 61 -7.27 -1.44 -2.49
N GLU A 62 -8.21 -1.72 -1.58
CA GLU A 62 -9.64 -1.48 -1.83
C GLU A 62 -9.94 -0.01 -2.11
N ARG A 63 -9.33 0.90 -1.33
CA ARG A 63 -9.44 2.35 -1.52
C ARG A 63 -8.85 2.81 -2.84
N LEU A 64 -7.71 2.24 -3.26
CA LEU A 64 -7.11 2.53 -4.56
C LEU A 64 -8.04 2.13 -5.71
N GLU A 65 -8.64 0.94 -5.65
CA GLU A 65 -9.60 0.48 -6.64
C GLU A 65 -10.86 1.37 -6.70
N ALA A 66 -11.34 1.85 -5.55
CA ALA A 66 -12.42 2.83 -5.53
C ALA A 66 -12.04 4.13 -6.23
N LEU A 67 -10.85 4.68 -5.93
CA LEU A 67 -10.35 5.91 -6.56
C LEU A 67 -10.15 5.75 -8.07
N ARG A 68 -9.64 4.60 -8.53
CA ARG A 68 -9.54 4.26 -9.96
C ARG A 68 -10.90 4.28 -10.66
N ARG A 69 -11.92 3.70 -10.03
CA ARG A 69 -13.28 3.70 -10.57
C ARG A 69 -13.88 5.11 -10.63
N GLU A 70 -13.68 5.92 -9.60
CA GLU A 70 -14.11 7.32 -9.59
C GLU A 70 -13.49 8.10 -10.75
N GLU A 71 -12.17 8.02 -10.93
CA GLU A 71 -11.45 8.69 -12.02
C GLU A 71 -11.88 8.16 -13.40
N HIS A 72 -12.13 6.87 -13.54
CA HIS A 72 -12.60 6.29 -14.79
C HIS A 72 -14.01 6.77 -15.16
N MET A 73 -14.91 6.90 -14.17
CA MET A 73 -16.27 7.42 -14.38
C MET A 73 -16.28 8.94 -14.68
N MET A 74 -15.24 9.67 -14.28
CA MET A 74 -15.11 11.11 -14.54
C MET A 74 -14.42 11.46 -15.87
N LYS A 75 -13.79 10.48 -16.53
CA LYS A 75 -13.23 10.67 -17.88
C LYS A 75 -14.33 10.36 -18.92
N PRO A 76 -14.72 11.34 -19.76
CA PRO A 76 -15.80 11.19 -20.74
C PRO A 76 -15.44 10.28 -21.91
#